data_AF-A0A662SMX9-F1
#
_entry.id   AF-A0A662SMX9-F1
#
_cell.length_a   1.000
_cell.length_b   1.000
_cell.length_c   1.000
_cell.angle_alpha   90.00
_cell.angle_beta   90.00
_cell.angle_gamma   90.00
#
_symmetry.space_group_name_H-M   'P 1'
#
loop_
_entity.id
_entity.type
_entity.pdbx_description
1 polymer ?
#
loop_
_entity_poly.entity_id
_entity_poly.type
_entity_poly.pdbx_seq_one_letter_code
_entity_poly.pdbx_strand_id
1 'polypeptide(L)'
;MSKLAGRCGIYCGACVIHRIFKDKDLERAKIVAERFNCPPDLVKCNGCQNPELGDWSFGNNPDGSERCEIQKCLDSKGYDFCYQCPILTECDLLRELNGRYEGVLYHNLKRLKEIGKEAWLEEQESMWKCPECGSPIDFFVENCRKCGADLRETRKRNIGRIRSF
;
A
#
# COMPACT_ATOMS: atom_id res chain seq x y z
N MET A 1 -8.71 8.48 7.79
CA MET A 1 -8.52 7.21 7.05
C MET A 1 -8.81 7.31 5.56
N SER A 2 -9.56 8.31 5.10
CA SER A 2 -9.90 8.50 3.67
C SER A 2 -8.71 8.45 2.70
N LYS A 3 -7.51 8.85 3.15
CA LYS A 3 -6.28 8.82 2.34
C LYS A 3 -5.68 7.42 2.09
N LEU A 4 -6.16 6.39 2.79
CA LEU A 4 -5.52 5.07 2.85
C LEU A 4 -6.08 4.04 1.86
N ALA A 5 -7.07 4.43 1.06
CA ALA A 5 -7.58 3.62 -0.02
C ALA A 5 -6.62 3.73 -1.19
N GLY A 6 -5.71 2.77 -1.33
CA GLY A 6 -4.70 2.87 -2.34
C GLY A 6 -5.30 2.75 -3.73
N ARG A 7 -4.95 3.70 -4.59
CA ARG A 7 -5.48 3.79 -5.96
C ARG A 7 -5.21 2.53 -6.81
N CYS A 8 -4.19 1.76 -6.45
CA CYS A 8 -3.83 0.47 -7.06
C CYS A 8 -4.46 -0.77 -6.40
N GLY A 9 -5.25 -0.63 -5.34
CA GLY A 9 -5.80 -1.75 -4.55
C GLY A 9 -4.94 -2.19 -3.37
N ILE A 10 -3.80 -1.53 -3.10
CA ILE A 10 -3.07 -1.72 -1.85
C ILE A 10 -3.78 -0.94 -0.74
N TYR A 11 -4.02 -1.54 0.42
CA TYR A 11 -4.38 -0.77 1.61
C TYR A 11 -3.13 -0.01 2.10
N CYS A 12 -3.11 1.33 1.99
CA CYS A 12 -1.93 2.11 2.38
C CYS A 12 -1.58 1.94 3.86
N GLY A 13 -2.57 1.67 4.71
CA GLY A 13 -2.34 1.34 6.12
C GLY A 13 -1.52 0.06 6.33
N ALA A 14 -1.35 -0.79 5.32
CA ALA A 14 -0.45 -1.94 5.30
C ALA A 14 0.69 -1.82 4.27
N CYS A 15 0.84 -0.66 3.62
CA CYS A 15 1.96 -0.40 2.71
C CYS A 15 3.25 -0.20 3.51
N VAL A 16 4.35 -0.82 3.06
CA VAL A 16 5.67 -0.74 3.72
C VAL A 16 6.13 0.70 3.92
N ILE A 17 6.06 1.55 2.89
CA ILE A 17 6.55 2.93 2.98
C ILE A 17 5.72 3.75 3.98
N HIS A 18 4.40 3.59 3.94
CA HIS A 18 3.50 4.25 4.89
C HIS A 18 3.77 3.79 6.32
N ARG A 19 3.94 2.47 6.53
CA ARG A 19 4.25 1.91 7.85
C ARG A 19 5.59 2.38 8.38
N ILE A 20 6.65 2.34 7.57
CA ILE A 20 7.98 2.86 7.94
C ILE A 20 7.87 4.29 8.46
N PHE A 21 7.18 5.16 7.73
CA PHE A 21 7.01 6.55 8.12
C PHE A 21 6.17 6.73 9.39
N LYS A 22 5.01 6.07 9.48
CA LYS A 22 4.10 6.21 10.63
C LYS A 22 4.64 5.56 11.90
N ASP A 23 5.41 4.49 11.77
CA ASP A 23 6.03 3.78 12.89
C ASP A 23 7.39 4.37 13.28
N LYS A 24 7.87 5.35 12.52
CA LYS A 24 9.19 5.99 12.70
C LYS A 24 10.33 4.95 12.69
N ASP A 25 10.23 3.96 11.81
CA ASP A 25 11.20 2.87 11.68
C ASP A 25 12.40 3.33 10.85
N LEU A 26 13.34 4.02 11.51
CA LEU A 26 14.51 4.62 10.86
C LEU A 26 15.43 3.59 10.20
N GLU A 27 15.51 2.38 10.75
CA GLU A 27 16.36 1.32 10.21
C GLU A 27 15.81 0.80 8.87
N ARG A 28 14.50 0.53 8.79
CA ARG A 28 13.88 0.18 7.51
C ARG A 28 13.87 1.35 6.53
N ALA A 29 13.75 2.59 7.02
CA ALA A 29 13.86 3.77 6.17
C ALA A 29 15.22 3.79 5.46
N LYS A 30 16.33 3.56 6.17
CA LYS A 30 17.68 3.48 5.57
C LYS A 30 17.78 2.40 4.50
N ILE A 31 17.27 1.19 4.77
CA ILE A 31 17.30 0.06 3.82
C ILE A 31 16.54 0.40 2.53
N VAL A 32 15.35 1.00 2.67
CA VAL A 32 14.58 1.46 1.50
C VAL A 32 15.32 2.58 0.77
N ALA A 33 15.86 3.57 1.49
CA ALA A 33 16.58 4.68 0.90
C ALA A 33 17.77 4.22 0.07
N GLU A 34 18.58 3.30 0.60
CA GLU A 34 19.72 2.71 -0.12
C GLU A 34 19.26 2.02 -1.41
N ARG A 35 18.22 1.18 -1.33
CA ARG A 35 17.66 0.49 -2.50
C ARG A 35 17.17 1.44 -3.59
N PHE A 36 16.63 2.59 -3.21
CA PHE A 36 16.07 3.58 -4.12
C PHE A 36 17.02 4.77 -4.37
N ASN A 37 18.28 4.64 -3.93
CA ASN A 37 19.33 5.66 -4.03
C ASN A 37 18.83 7.07 -3.64
N CYS A 38 18.23 7.17 -2.45
CA CYS A 38 17.72 8.44 -1.95
C CYS A 38 18.01 8.64 -0.45
N PRO A 39 17.93 9.89 0.03
CA PRO A 39 18.01 10.17 1.45
C PRO A 39 16.88 9.48 2.26
N PRO A 40 17.16 8.92 3.46
CA PRO A 40 16.16 8.22 4.29
C PRO A 40 14.94 9.08 4.70
N ASP A 41 15.11 10.39 4.80
CA ASP A 41 14.03 11.35 5.08
C ASP A 41 12.99 11.44 3.94
N LEU A 42 13.36 11.01 2.72
CA LEU A 42 12.41 10.89 1.61
C LEU A 42 11.57 9.60 1.67
N VAL A 43 11.84 8.68 2.61
CA VAL A 43 11.00 7.48 2.84
C VAL A 43 9.79 7.85 3.69
N LYS A 44 8.92 8.70 3.12
CA LYS A 44 7.76 9.28 3.79
C LYS A 44 6.51 9.14 2.93
N CYS A 45 5.39 8.71 3.50
CA CYS A 45 4.11 8.66 2.77
C CYS A 45 2.91 8.70 3.73
N ASN A 46 1.98 9.64 3.50
CA ASN A 46 0.77 9.79 4.31
C ASN A 46 -0.45 9.01 3.79
N GLY A 47 -0.32 8.36 2.63
CA GLY A 47 -1.43 7.72 1.93
C GLY A 47 -1.57 8.32 0.53
N CYS A 48 -2.02 7.51 -0.41
CA CYS A 48 -1.90 7.87 -1.82
C CYS A 48 -3.20 8.41 -2.45
N GLN A 49 -4.28 8.51 -1.67
CA GLN A 49 -5.47 9.24 -2.07
C GLN A 49 -5.30 10.71 -1.64
N ASN A 50 -5.14 11.61 -2.61
CA ASN A 50 -4.76 13.02 -2.44
C ASN A 50 -3.42 13.20 -1.68
N PRO A 51 -2.31 12.76 -2.29
CA PRO A 51 -0.98 12.84 -1.69
C PRO A 51 -0.47 14.29 -1.66
N GLU A 52 0.37 14.60 -0.68
CA GLU A 52 1.02 15.91 -0.55
C GLU A 52 2.39 15.92 -1.23
N LEU A 53 2.92 17.09 -1.58
CA LEU A 53 4.28 17.22 -2.10
C LEU A 53 5.27 16.61 -1.08
N GLY A 54 6.11 15.68 -1.55
CA GLY A 54 7.04 14.96 -0.69
C GLY A 54 6.44 13.71 -0.02
N ASP A 55 5.28 13.22 -0.47
CA ASP A 55 4.85 11.85 -0.21
C ASP A 55 5.50 10.90 -1.22
N TRP A 56 5.77 9.66 -0.83
CA TRP A 56 6.39 8.65 -1.71
C TRP A 56 5.54 8.39 -2.96
N SER A 57 4.23 8.54 -2.82
CA SER A 57 3.30 8.47 -3.95
C SER A 57 3.31 9.72 -4.84
N PHE A 58 3.89 10.84 -4.39
CA PHE A 58 3.82 12.13 -5.09
C PHE A 58 5.03 13.05 -4.79
N GLY A 59 5.94 13.14 -5.76
CA GLY A 59 7.04 14.12 -5.75
C GLY A 59 8.07 13.93 -4.64
N ASN A 60 8.63 12.72 -4.51
CA ASN A 60 9.67 12.43 -3.51
C ASN A 60 11.05 12.12 -4.10
N ASN A 61 11.23 12.22 -5.43
CA ASN A 61 12.56 12.10 -6.03
C ASN A 61 13.39 13.36 -5.76
N PRO A 62 14.74 13.27 -5.68
CA PRO A 62 15.59 14.45 -5.49
C PRO A 62 15.43 15.53 -6.58
N ASP A 63 15.00 15.14 -7.78
CA ASP A 63 14.73 16.01 -8.92
C ASP A 63 13.27 16.52 -8.97
N GLY A 64 12.45 16.21 -7.97
CA GLY A 64 11.04 16.60 -7.89
C GLY A 64 10.09 15.75 -8.73
N SER A 65 10.58 14.74 -9.46
CA SER A 65 9.72 13.85 -10.23
C SER A 65 8.90 12.90 -9.34
N GLU A 66 7.80 12.40 -9.89
CA GLU A 66 6.95 11.42 -9.22
C GLU A 66 7.65 10.06 -9.11
N ARG A 67 7.57 9.42 -7.93
CA ARG A 67 8.13 8.07 -7.71
C ARG A 67 7.18 6.95 -8.12
N CYS A 68 5.88 7.23 -8.27
CA CYS A 68 4.86 6.21 -8.46
C CYS A 68 4.21 6.31 -9.84
N GLU A 69 4.65 5.47 -10.77
CA GLU A 69 4.11 5.40 -12.14
C GLU A 69 2.59 5.14 -12.18
N ILE A 70 2.03 4.46 -11.18
CA ILE A 70 0.58 4.24 -11.11
C ILE A 70 -0.18 5.54 -10.82
N GLN A 71 0.34 6.40 -9.92
CA GLN A 71 -0.30 7.70 -9.63
C GLN A 71 -0.32 8.56 -10.88
N LYS A 72 0.85 8.72 -11.51
CA LYS A 72 1.02 9.39 -12.80
C LYS A 72 0.03 8.90 -13.87
N CYS A 73 -0.07 7.58 -14.03
CA CYS A 73 -0.96 6.95 -14.99
C CYS A 73 -2.44 7.23 -14.70
N LEU A 74 -2.85 7.22 -13.43
CA LEU A 74 -4.23 7.50 -13.05
C LEU A 74 -4.57 8.99 -13.16
N ASP A 75 -3.66 9.88 -12.78
CA ASP A 75 -3.85 11.34 -12.87
C ASP A 75 -3.99 11.79 -14.32
N SER A 76 -3.11 11.30 -15.21
CA SER A 76 -3.22 11.58 -16.66
C SER A 76 -4.51 11.08 -17.30
N LYS A 77 -5.22 10.13 -16.66
CA LYS A 77 -6.49 9.57 -17.14
C LYS A 77 -7.71 10.09 -16.37
N GLY A 78 -7.51 10.88 -15.31
CA GLY A 78 -8.59 11.34 -14.43
C GLY A 78 -9.30 10.22 -13.66
N TYR A 79 -8.60 9.12 -13.35
CA TYR A 79 -9.17 8.01 -12.59
C TYR A 79 -8.78 8.07 -11.12
N ASP A 80 -9.70 7.83 -10.21
CA ASP A 80 -9.40 7.67 -8.79
C ASP A 80 -8.70 6.34 -8.50
N PHE A 81 -9.11 5.26 -9.17
CA PHE A 81 -8.62 3.91 -8.93
C PHE A 81 -8.34 3.17 -10.24
N CYS A 82 -7.41 2.21 -10.19
CA CYS A 82 -7.12 1.37 -11.34
C CYS A 82 -8.36 0.63 -11.87
N TYR A 83 -9.32 0.24 -11.03
CA TYR A 83 -10.52 -0.47 -11.48
C TYR A 83 -11.40 0.31 -12.47
N GLN A 84 -11.21 1.62 -12.58
CA GLN A 84 -11.90 2.47 -13.55
C GLN A 84 -11.28 2.37 -14.96
N CYS A 85 -10.07 1.84 -15.08
CA CYS A 85 -9.39 1.69 -16.36
C CYS A 85 -9.98 0.49 -17.15
N PRO A 86 -10.42 0.68 -18.40
CA PRO A 86 -11.04 -0.39 -19.18
C PRO A 86 -10.07 -1.52 -19.58
N ILE A 87 -8.77 -1.23 -19.62
CA ILE A 87 -7.71 -2.19 -19.97
C ILE A 87 -7.02 -2.79 -18.74
N LEU A 88 -7.67 -2.81 -17.58
CA LEU A 88 -7.09 -3.22 -16.30
C LEU A 88 -6.37 -4.58 -16.38
N THR A 89 -6.98 -5.55 -17.06
CA THR A 89 -6.48 -6.93 -17.19
C THR A 89 -5.22 -7.04 -18.06
N GLU A 90 -4.98 -6.03 -18.91
CA GLU A 90 -3.83 -5.93 -19.82
C GLU A 90 -2.80 -4.92 -19.30
N CYS A 91 -3.04 -4.29 -18.15
CA CYS A 91 -2.17 -3.24 -17.61
C CYS A 91 -0.89 -3.82 -17.01
N ASP A 92 0.23 -3.64 -17.70
CA ASP A 92 1.55 -4.10 -17.27
C ASP A 92 1.97 -3.55 -15.89
N LEU A 93 1.76 -2.24 -15.66
CA LEU A 93 2.10 -1.57 -14.39
C LEU A 93 1.43 -2.25 -13.20
N LEU A 94 0.13 -2.53 -13.33
CA LEU A 94 -0.61 -3.17 -12.25
C LEU A 94 -0.31 -4.66 -12.18
N ARG A 95 -0.14 -5.36 -13.31
CA ARG A 95 0.21 -6.79 -13.33
C ARG A 95 1.51 -7.04 -12.58
N GLU A 96 2.53 -6.22 -12.82
CA GLU A 96 3.82 -6.34 -12.13
C GLU A 96 3.68 -6.10 -10.63
N LEU A 97 3.02 -4.99 -10.22
CA LEU A 97 2.82 -4.69 -8.81
C LEU A 97 1.98 -5.77 -8.12
N ASN A 98 0.93 -6.25 -8.77
CA ASN A 98 0.06 -7.31 -8.27
C ASN A 98 0.82 -8.61 -8.02
N GLY A 99 1.78 -8.97 -8.89
CA GLY A 99 2.67 -10.11 -8.69
C GLY A 99 3.49 -10.00 -7.40
N ARG A 100 4.03 -8.81 -7.10
CA ARG A 100 4.81 -8.55 -5.87
C ARG A 100 3.98 -8.63 -4.58
N TYR A 101 2.67 -8.47 -4.70
CA TYR A 101 1.71 -8.53 -3.59
C TYR A 101 0.84 -9.80 -3.66
N GLU A 102 1.38 -10.89 -4.21
CA GLU A 102 0.72 -12.20 -4.23
C GLU A 102 -0.70 -12.17 -4.83
N GLY A 103 -0.93 -11.33 -5.83
CA GLY A 103 -2.21 -11.28 -6.54
C GLY A 103 -3.34 -10.51 -5.85
N VAL A 104 -3.10 -9.94 -4.66
CA VAL A 104 -4.19 -9.34 -3.85
C VAL A 104 -4.77 -8.05 -4.43
N LEU A 105 -4.03 -7.33 -5.29
CA LEU A 105 -4.47 -6.00 -5.77
C LEU A 105 -5.71 -6.11 -6.64
N TYR A 106 -5.79 -7.09 -7.55
CA TYR A 106 -6.97 -7.27 -8.39
C TYR A 106 -8.23 -7.58 -7.56
N HIS A 107 -8.11 -8.47 -6.55
CA HIS A 107 -9.22 -8.79 -5.65
C HIS A 107 -9.63 -7.59 -4.81
N ASN A 108 -8.66 -6.85 -4.27
CA ASN A 108 -8.95 -5.63 -3.53
C ASN A 108 -9.61 -4.56 -4.41
N LEU A 109 -9.16 -4.36 -5.64
CA LEU A 109 -9.78 -3.43 -6.58
C LEU A 109 -11.22 -3.84 -6.93
N LYS A 110 -11.47 -5.13 -7.13
CA LYS A 110 -12.82 -5.68 -7.33
C LYS A 110 -13.69 -5.41 -6.10
N ARG A 111 -13.22 -5.79 -4.90
CA ARG A 111 -13.94 -5.60 -3.64
C ARG A 111 -14.22 -4.11 -3.38
N LEU A 112 -13.22 -3.25 -3.56
CA LEU A 112 -13.33 -1.80 -3.40
C LEU A 112 -14.41 -1.21 -4.32
N LYS A 113 -14.50 -1.67 -5.57
CA LYS A 113 -15.56 -1.30 -6.51
C LYS A 113 -16.94 -1.77 -6.06
N GLU A 114 -17.04 -2.96 -5.47
CA GLU A 114 -18.30 -3.59 -5.06
C GLU A 114 -18.92 -2.96 -3.80
N ILE A 115 -18.11 -2.73 -2.77
CA ILE A 115 -18.62 -2.28 -1.45
C ILE A 115 -18.36 -0.81 -1.16
N GLY A 116 -17.65 -0.11 -2.05
CA GLY A 116 -17.26 1.27 -1.87
C GLY A 116 -16.06 1.43 -0.91
N LYS A 117 -15.53 2.64 -0.90
CA LYS A 117 -14.26 2.98 -0.26
C LYS A 117 -14.30 2.88 1.26
N GLU A 118 -15.36 3.39 1.88
CA GLU A 118 -15.50 3.47 3.33
C GLU A 118 -15.56 2.07 3.95
N ALA A 119 -16.46 1.21 3.46
CA ALA A 119 -16.58 -0.17 3.92
C ALA A 119 -15.30 -0.99 3.65
N TRP A 120 -14.67 -0.79 2.49
CA TRP A 120 -13.41 -1.47 2.18
C TRP A 120 -12.27 -1.05 3.12
N LEU A 121 -12.20 0.22 3.51
CA LEU A 121 -11.20 0.70 4.47
C LEU A 121 -11.37 0.05 5.84
N GLU A 122 -12.60 -0.07 6.32
CA GLU A 122 -12.91 -0.75 7.58
C GLU A 122 -12.51 -2.24 7.54
N GLU A 123 -12.85 -2.93 6.43
CA GLU A 123 -12.43 -4.33 6.21
C GLU A 123 -10.91 -4.45 6.29
N GLN A 124 -10.17 -3.64 5.53
CA GLN A 124 -8.72 -3.72 5.49
C GLN A 124 -8.08 -3.33 6.84
N GLU A 125 -8.56 -2.28 7.49
CA GLU A 125 -8.02 -1.87 8.79
C GLU A 125 -8.16 -2.98 9.84
N SER A 126 -9.29 -3.69 9.86
CA SER A 126 -9.50 -4.81 10.78
C SER A 126 -8.54 -5.98 10.51
N MET A 127 -8.23 -6.24 9.24
CA MET A 127 -7.38 -7.35 8.83
C MET A 127 -5.90 -7.08 9.13
N TRP A 128 -5.43 -5.85 8.92
CA TRP A 128 -4.02 -5.49 8.99
C TRP A 128 -3.60 -4.96 10.37
N LYS A 129 -3.96 -5.71 11.42
CA LYS A 129 -3.54 -5.50 12.81
C LYS A 129 -2.93 -6.78 13.40
N CYS A 130 -1.97 -6.62 14.29
CA CYS A 130 -1.45 -7.71 15.09
C CYS A 130 -2.55 -8.22 16.04
N PRO A 131 -2.86 -9.54 16.05
CA PRO A 131 -3.91 -10.07 16.91
C PRO A 131 -3.56 -10.01 18.40
N GLU A 132 -2.27 -10.01 18.75
CA GLU A 132 -1.82 -10.03 20.15
C GLU A 132 -1.82 -8.64 20.79
N CYS A 133 -1.42 -7.60 20.05
CA CYS A 133 -1.22 -6.26 20.63
C CYS A 133 -1.97 -5.14 19.89
N GLY A 134 -2.72 -5.45 18.83
CA GLY A 134 -3.52 -4.51 18.07
C GLY A 134 -2.72 -3.51 17.21
N SER A 135 -1.38 -3.55 17.22
CA SER A 135 -0.58 -2.63 16.40
C SER A 135 -0.86 -2.86 14.91
N PRO A 136 -0.95 -1.83 14.07
CA PRO A 136 -1.07 -2.04 12.64
C PRO A 136 0.20 -2.69 12.06
N ILE A 137 0.04 -3.47 11.00
CA ILE A 137 1.11 -4.28 10.42
C ILE A 137 1.18 -4.09 8.90
N ASP A 138 2.37 -4.20 8.31
CA ASP A 138 2.53 -4.13 6.86
C ASP A 138 2.32 -5.49 6.16
N PHE A 139 2.14 -5.45 4.85
CA PHE A 139 1.86 -6.61 4.02
C PHE A 139 2.92 -7.72 4.10
N PHE A 140 4.20 -7.39 4.31
CA PHE A 140 5.31 -8.34 4.28
C PHE A 140 5.83 -8.71 5.67
N VAL A 141 5.09 -8.35 6.72
CA VAL A 141 5.50 -8.61 8.10
C VAL A 141 5.54 -10.11 8.40
N GLU A 142 6.64 -10.57 8.99
CA GLU A 142 6.75 -11.94 9.53
C GLU A 142 6.60 -11.94 11.05
N ASN A 143 7.14 -10.95 11.75
CA ASN A 143 6.98 -10.77 13.20
C ASN A 143 6.49 -9.36 13.50
N CYS A 144 5.57 -9.24 14.45
CA CYS A 144 5.07 -7.97 14.94
C CYS A 144 6.24 -7.11 15.45
N ARG A 145 6.42 -5.93 14.88
CA ARG A 145 7.49 -5.00 15.29
C ARG A 145 7.30 -4.42 16.68
N LYS A 146 6.08 -4.46 17.23
CA LYS A 146 5.76 -3.95 18.58
C LYS A 146 5.91 -5.01 19.68
N CYS A 147 5.40 -6.23 19.46
CA CYS A 147 5.35 -7.27 20.51
C CYS A 147 6.13 -8.55 20.18
N GLY A 148 6.72 -8.67 18.99
CA GLY A 148 7.52 -9.84 18.59
C GLY A 148 6.73 -11.06 18.11
N ALA A 149 5.40 -11.08 18.28
CA ALA A 149 4.54 -12.19 17.86
C ALA A 149 4.79 -12.61 16.41
N ASP A 150 4.80 -13.92 16.13
CA ASP A 150 4.87 -14.47 14.77
C ASP A 150 3.54 -14.23 14.04
N LEU A 151 3.62 -13.57 12.88
CA LEU A 151 2.50 -13.13 12.07
C LEU A 151 2.40 -13.87 10.73
N ARG A 152 3.25 -14.86 10.46
CA ARG A 152 3.26 -15.58 9.16
C ARG A 152 1.91 -16.21 8.84
N GLU A 153 1.27 -16.87 9.82
CA GLU A 153 -0.07 -17.44 9.64
C GLU A 153 -1.17 -16.37 9.56
N THR A 154 -1.05 -15.29 10.33
CA THR A 154 -1.97 -14.14 10.24
C THR A 154 -1.95 -13.54 8.83
N ARG A 155 -0.76 -13.34 8.28
CA ARG A 155 -0.53 -12.84 6.92
C ARG A 155 -1.14 -13.77 5.87
N LYS A 156 -0.85 -15.08 5.94
CA LYS A 156 -1.43 -16.08 5.02
C LYS A 156 -2.95 -16.07 5.05
N ARG A 157 -3.55 -16.05 6.25
CA ARG A 157 -5.01 -15.96 6.43
C ARG A 157 -5.59 -14.69 5.80
N ASN A 158 -4.94 -13.54 6.01
CA ASN A 158 -5.39 -12.27 5.44
C ASN A 158 -5.36 -12.29 3.91
N ILE A 159 -4.28 -12.80 3.31
CA ILE A 159 -4.14 -12.96 1.86
C ILE A 159 -5.21 -13.92 1.31
N GLY A 160 -5.43 -15.05 1.98
CA GLY A 160 -6.47 -16.01 1.61
C GLY A 160 -7.87 -15.40 1.64
N ARG A 161 -8.19 -14.61 2.67
CA ARG A 161 -9.45 -13.87 2.76
C ARG A 161 -9.60 -12.87 1.62
N ILE A 162 -8.58 -12.07 1.30
CA ILE A 162 -8.65 -11.11 0.18
C ILE A 162 -8.91 -11.84 -1.14
N ARG A 163 -8.22 -12.95 -1.39
CA ARG A 163 -8.40 -13.74 -2.62
C ARG A 163 -9.75 -14.43 -2.74
N SER A 164 -10.50 -14.55 -1.65
CA SER A 164 -11.87 -15.09 -1.66
C SER A 164 -12.95 -14.07 -2.04
N PHE A 165 -12.60 -12.78 -2.12
CA PHE A 165 -13.46 -11.75 -2.70
C PHE A 165 -13.49 -11.86 -4.23
#